data_AF-A0A2P6QNC3-F1
#
_entry.id   AF-A0A2P6QNC3-F1
#
_cell.length_a   1.000
_cell.length_b   1.000
_cell.length_c   1.000
_cell.angle_alpha   90.00
_cell.angle_beta   90.00
_cell.angle_gamma   90.00
#
_symmetry.space_group_name_H-M   'P 1'
#
loop_
_entity.id
_entity.type
_entity.pdbx_description
1 polymer ?
#
loop_
_entity_poly.entity_id
_entity_poly.type
_entity_poly.pdbx_seq_one_letter_code
_entity_poly.pdbx_strand_id
1 'polypeptide(L)'
;MVPALSFLLFFMLLFTHNIHACIQTQRTSLLSFSLTLSSPSLNWTSSSCCYWEGITCNRDGWVTHLQLPSKGLKLKGGISPASSLANLTHLTHLNLSHFTLWFSRSN
;
A
#
# COMPACT_ATOMS: atom_id res chain seq x y z
N MET A 1 -28.15 -35.76 -1.96
CA MET A 1 -26.73 -35.34 -2.10
C MET A 1 -26.57 -33.89 -2.59
N VAL A 2 -27.58 -33.28 -3.23
CA VAL A 2 -27.54 -31.88 -3.70
C VAL A 2 -27.62 -30.76 -2.63
N PRO A 3 -28.29 -30.90 -1.47
CA PRO A 3 -28.47 -29.78 -0.54
C PRO A 3 -27.20 -29.46 0.26
N ALA A 4 -26.35 -30.46 0.53
CA ALA A 4 -25.09 -30.28 1.25
C ALA A 4 -24.09 -29.44 0.44
N LEU A 5 -24.05 -29.62 -0.89
CA LEU A 5 -23.17 -28.84 -1.78
C LEU A 5 -23.62 -27.38 -1.86
N SER A 6 -24.93 -27.14 -1.91
CA SER A 6 -25.51 -25.79 -1.93
C SER A 6 -25.27 -25.05 -0.60
N PHE A 7 -25.39 -25.74 0.53
CA PHE A 7 -25.10 -25.18 1.85
C PHE A 7 -23.61 -24.87 2.04
N LEU A 8 -22.71 -25.74 1.53
CA LEU A 8 -21.26 -25.49 1.48
C LEU A 8 -20.92 -24.27 0.62
N LEU A 9 -21.53 -24.13 -0.56
CA LEU A 9 -21.33 -22.96 -1.43
C LEU A 9 -21.81 -21.66 -0.77
N PHE A 10 -22.94 -21.68 -0.07
CA PHE A 10 -23.46 -20.54 0.69
C PHE A 10 -22.54 -20.16 1.87
N PHE A 11 -22.00 -21.15 2.58
CA PHE A 11 -21.02 -20.92 3.64
C PHE A 11 -19.72 -20.31 3.11
N MET A 12 -19.21 -20.78 1.97
CA MET A 12 -18.03 -20.19 1.33
C MET A 12 -18.29 -18.75 0.88
N LEU A 13 -19.50 -18.43 0.40
CA LEU A 13 -19.93 -17.06 0.07
C LEU A 13 -20.00 -16.13 1.30
N LEU A 14 -20.35 -16.67 2.49
CA LEU A 14 -20.35 -15.92 3.75
C LEU A 14 -18.94 -15.62 4.29
N PHE A 15 -17.95 -16.48 3.97
CA PHE A 15 -16.55 -16.27 4.34
C PHE A 15 -15.76 -15.47 3.30
N THR A 16 -16.23 -15.40 2.06
CA THR A 16 -15.67 -14.46 1.10
C THR A 16 -16.15 -13.05 1.44
N HIS A 17 -15.21 -12.13 1.57
CA HIS A 17 -15.43 -10.68 1.60
C HIS A 17 -15.49 -9.98 2.97
N ASN A 18 -14.53 -10.30 3.84
CA ASN A 18 -13.90 -9.26 4.68
C ASN A 18 -12.52 -8.88 4.12
N ILE A 19 -12.38 -8.89 2.79
CA ILE A 19 -11.28 -8.16 2.17
C ILE A 19 -11.72 -6.71 2.20
N HIS A 20 -11.28 -5.98 3.22
CA HIS A 20 -11.48 -4.54 3.28
C HIS A 20 -10.78 -3.95 2.04
N ALA A 21 -11.57 -3.70 1.01
CA ALA A 21 -11.13 -3.03 -0.18
C ALA A 21 -10.65 -1.64 0.26
N CYS A 22 -9.45 -1.28 -0.17
CA CYS A 22 -8.91 0.05 0.07
C CYS A 22 -9.92 1.13 -0.31
N ILE A 23 -10.07 2.13 0.56
CA ILE A 23 -10.91 3.28 0.26
C ILE A 23 -10.39 3.92 -1.03
N GLN A 24 -11.29 4.15 -1.99
CA GLN A 24 -10.92 4.56 -3.35
C GLN A 24 -10.08 5.86 -3.38
N THR A 25 -10.34 6.79 -2.46
CA THR A 25 -9.56 8.03 -2.29
C THR A 25 -8.14 7.76 -1.81
N GLN A 26 -7.94 6.81 -0.89
CA GLN A 26 -6.60 6.42 -0.43
C GLN A 26 -5.83 5.69 -1.53
N ARG A 27 -6.50 4.81 -2.26
CA ARG A 27 -5.91 4.10 -3.40
C ARG A 27 -5.38 5.07 -4.46
N THR A 28 -6.21 6.03 -4.87
CA THR A 28 -5.81 7.03 -5.87
C THR A 28 -4.66 7.89 -5.38
N SER A 29 -4.72 8.30 -4.10
CA SER A 29 -3.66 9.07 -3.44
C SER A 29 -2.32 8.32 -3.40
N LEU A 30 -2.34 7.03 -3.09
CA LEU A 30 -1.15 6.18 -3.13
C LEU A 30 -0.64 5.97 -4.56
N LEU A 31 -1.50 5.73 -5.55
CA LEU A 31 -1.08 5.64 -6.96
C LEU A 31 -0.43 6.95 -7.45
N SER A 32 -1.02 8.10 -7.11
CA SER A 32 -0.42 9.41 -7.39
C SER A 32 0.93 9.55 -6.70
N PHE A 33 1.08 9.07 -5.47
CA PHE A 33 2.37 9.01 -4.80
C PHE A 33 3.37 8.11 -5.53
N SER A 34 2.96 6.94 -6.03
CA SER A 34 3.87 6.04 -6.78
C SER A 34 4.39 6.69 -8.06
N LEU A 35 3.61 7.57 -8.70
CA LEU A 35 4.04 8.35 -9.88
C LEU A 35 5.07 9.43 -9.54
N THR A 36 5.15 9.85 -8.26
CA THR A 36 6.20 10.77 -7.79
C THR A 36 7.55 10.08 -7.62
N LEU A 37 7.58 8.74 -7.64
CA LEU A 37 8.80 7.95 -7.54
C LEU A 37 9.36 7.68 -8.94
N SER A 38 10.64 8.01 -9.16
CA SER A 38 11.35 7.76 -10.40
C SER A 38 11.96 6.36 -10.47
N SER A 39 12.29 5.75 -9.32
CA SER A 39 12.77 4.36 -9.20
C SER A 39 12.97 4.00 -7.73
N PRO A 40 12.75 2.74 -7.33
CA PRO A 40 12.14 1.66 -8.09
C PRO A 40 10.61 1.85 -8.21
N SER A 41 10.03 1.27 -9.26
CA SER A 41 8.58 1.17 -9.42
C SER A 41 8.01 0.20 -8.39
N LEU A 42 6.98 0.63 -7.65
CA LEU A 42 6.28 -0.20 -6.67
C LEU A 42 5.35 -1.19 -7.38
N ASN A 43 5.34 -2.45 -6.95
CA ASN A 43 4.49 -3.50 -7.56
C ASN A 43 3.08 -3.50 -6.95
N TRP A 44 2.39 -2.36 -7.07
CA TRP A 44 1.07 -2.12 -6.48
C TRP A 44 -0.05 -2.48 -7.48
N THR A 45 -0.20 -3.77 -7.75
CA THR A 45 -1.12 -4.30 -8.80
C THR A 45 -2.45 -4.84 -8.24
N SER A 46 -2.52 -5.11 -6.94
CA SER A 46 -3.71 -5.67 -6.32
C SER A 46 -4.88 -4.67 -6.26
N SER A 47 -6.11 -5.19 -6.31
CA SER A 47 -7.34 -4.42 -6.18
C SER A 47 -7.51 -3.81 -4.79
N SER A 48 -7.00 -4.49 -3.75
CA SER A 48 -6.94 -3.93 -2.39
C SER A 48 -5.52 -3.47 -2.07
N CYS A 49 -5.38 -2.18 -1.75
CA CYS A 49 -4.11 -1.57 -1.33
C CYS A 49 -3.55 -2.16 -0.04
N CYS A 50 -4.37 -2.82 0.78
CA CYS A 50 -3.91 -3.51 1.98
C CYS A 50 -3.02 -4.74 1.67
N TYR A 51 -3.05 -5.22 0.42
CA TYR A 51 -2.14 -6.26 -0.07
C TYR A 51 -0.91 -5.70 -0.78
N TRP A 52 -0.77 -4.38 -0.86
CA TRP A 52 0.40 -3.79 -1.47
C TRP A 52 1.62 -3.94 -0.58
N GLU A 53 2.76 -4.24 -1.20
CA GLU A 53 4.03 -4.31 -0.48
C GLU A 53 4.28 -2.99 0.24
N GLY A 54 4.52 -3.07 1.55
CA GLY A 54 4.79 -1.91 2.39
C GLY A 54 3.55 -1.16 2.90
N ILE A 55 2.33 -1.66 2.69
CA ILE A 55 1.11 -1.04 3.21
C ILE A 55 0.50 -1.90 4.30
N THR A 56 0.04 -1.26 5.37
CA THR A 56 -0.76 -1.90 6.42
C THR A 56 -2.03 -1.11 6.66
N CYS A 57 -3.15 -1.82 6.66
CA CYS A 57 -4.47 -1.27 6.96
C CYS A 57 -4.92 -1.65 8.36
N ASN A 58 -5.78 -0.83 8.96
CA ASN A 58 -6.52 -1.21 10.17
C ASN A 58 -7.68 -2.18 9.85
N ARG A 59 -8.41 -2.59 10.90
CA ARG A 59 -9.57 -3.48 10.77
C ARG A 59 -10.69 -2.91 9.90
N ASP A 60 -10.77 -1.58 9.81
CA ASP A 60 -11.76 -0.86 9.02
C ASP A 60 -11.31 -0.60 7.57
N GLY A 61 -10.12 -1.06 7.17
CA GLY A 61 -9.59 -0.91 5.80
C GLY A 61 -8.85 0.39 5.51
N TRP A 62 -8.57 1.21 6.52
CA TRP A 62 -7.83 2.46 6.40
C TRP A 62 -6.34 2.18 6.46
N VAL A 63 -5.59 2.77 5.54
CA VAL A 63 -4.13 2.73 5.55
C VAL A 63 -3.60 3.46 6.78
N THR A 64 -2.91 2.71 7.64
CA THR A 64 -2.32 3.23 8.88
C THR A 64 -0.80 3.27 8.81
N HIS A 65 -0.19 2.33 8.09
CA HIS A 65 1.25 2.29 7.91
C HIS A 65 1.59 2.25 6.42
N LEU A 66 2.54 3.09 6.02
CA LEU A 66 3.15 3.08 4.70
C LEU A 66 4.67 3.03 4.90
N GLN A 67 5.25 1.86 4.64
CA GLN A 67 6.67 1.58 4.74
C GLN A 67 7.17 1.02 3.41
N LEU A 68 7.89 1.82 2.64
CA LEU A 68 8.43 1.36 1.37
C LEU A 68 9.77 0.64 1.60
N PRO A 69 10.04 -0.48 0.92
CA PRO A 69 11.33 -1.15 1.00
C PRO A 69 12.42 -0.20 0.47
N SER A 70 13.54 -0.10 1.21
CA SER A 70 14.71 0.75 0.93
C SER A 70 15.50 0.29 -0.31
N LYS A 71 14.84 0.21 -1.47
CA LYS A 71 15.43 -0.20 -2.75
C LYS A 71 15.93 0.99 -3.58
N GLY A 72 16.45 2.04 -2.92
CA GLY A 72 16.97 3.22 -3.64
C GLY A 72 15.88 4.12 -4.22
N LEU A 73 14.83 4.39 -3.45
CA LEU A 73 13.71 5.26 -3.85
C LEU A 73 14.22 6.66 -4.20
N LYS A 74 14.06 7.05 -5.46
CA LYS A 74 14.35 8.38 -5.99
C LYS A 74 13.03 9.11 -6.22
N LEU A 75 12.85 10.26 -5.60
CA LEU A 75 11.74 11.15 -5.93
C LEU A 75 12.02 11.86 -7.25
N LYS A 76 10.98 12.03 -8.08
CA LYS A 76 11.05 12.84 -9.28
C LYS A 76 11.14 14.31 -8.85
N GLY A 77 12.25 14.97 -9.19
CA GLY A 77 12.54 16.34 -8.77
C GLY A 77 11.38 17.30 -9.09
N GLY A 78 10.97 18.09 -8.10
CA GLY A 78 9.90 19.10 -8.23
C GLY A 78 8.49 18.63 -7.84
N ILE A 79 8.28 17.36 -7.53
CA ILE A 79 6.97 16.86 -7.08
C ILE A 79 7.04 16.55 -5.58
N SER A 80 6.24 17.27 -4.79
CA SER A 80 6.17 17.05 -3.35
C SER A 80 5.30 15.82 -3.05
N PRO A 81 5.84 14.73 -2.49
CA PRO A 81 5.04 13.54 -2.16
C PRO A 81 3.99 13.81 -1.07
N ALA A 82 4.17 14.87 -0.28
CA ALA A 82 3.27 15.25 0.81
C ALA A 82 1.83 15.52 0.36
N SER A 83 1.62 16.14 -0.82
CA SER A 83 0.27 16.40 -1.34
C SER A 83 -0.49 15.12 -1.68
N SER A 84 0.23 14.11 -2.16
CA SER A 84 -0.33 12.79 -2.50
C SER A 84 -0.61 11.94 -1.25
N LEU A 85 0.05 12.22 -0.12
CA LEU A 85 -0.21 11.52 1.15
C LEU A 85 -1.24 12.22 2.04
N ALA A 86 -1.61 13.47 1.75
CA ALA A 86 -2.52 14.28 2.58
C ALA A 86 -3.90 13.62 2.82
N ASN A 87 -4.37 12.79 1.89
CA ASN A 87 -5.63 12.07 2.00
C ASN A 87 -5.57 10.79 2.87
N LEU A 88 -4.38 10.39 3.31
CA LEU A 88 -4.21 9.26 4.24
C LEU A 88 -4.39 9.77 5.67
N THR A 89 -5.62 10.15 6.02
CA THR A 89 -5.96 10.80 7.31
C THR A 89 -5.72 9.93 8.54
N HIS A 90 -5.66 8.61 8.38
CA HIS A 90 -5.39 7.64 9.45
C HIS A 90 -3.95 7.12 9.44
N LEU A 91 -3.07 7.70 8.62
CA LEU A 91 -1.67 7.32 8.57
C LEU A 91 -0.98 7.71 9.88
N THR A 92 -0.50 6.71 10.60
CA THR A 92 0.22 6.86 11.87
C THR A 92 1.71 6.62 11.70
N HIS A 93 2.09 5.78 10.73
CA HIS A 93 3.48 5.45 10.46
C HIS A 93 3.80 5.64 8.98
N LEU A 94 4.74 6.56 8.71
CA LEU A 94 5.29 6.80 7.38
C LEU A 94 6.79 6.54 7.39
N ASN A 95 7.22 5.57 6.61
CA ASN A 95 8.63 5.27 6.41
C ASN A 95 8.93 5.21 4.91
N LEU A 96 9.60 6.26 4.42
CA LEU A 96 10.07 6.37 3.04
C LEU A 96 11.58 6.10 2.93
N SER A 97 12.19 5.49 3.95
CA SER A 97 13.60 5.72 4.22
C SER A 97 14.55 5.10 3.19
N HIS A 98 15.50 5.96 2.85
CA HIS A 98 16.78 5.69 2.22
C HIS A 98 17.83 5.83 3.33
N PHE A 99 18.36 4.72 3.85
CA PHE A 99 19.63 4.73 4.59
C PHE A 99 20.72 4.14 3.71
N THR A 100 21.13 4.87 2.67
CA THR A 100 22.49 4.70 2.18
C THR A 100 23.41 5.49 3.11
N LEU A 101 23.94 4.82 4.13
CA LEU A 101 25.17 5.26 4.75
C LEU A 101 26.28 5.07 3.71
N TRP A 102 26.45 6.06 2.83
CA TRP A 102 27.67 6.24 2.07
C TRP A 102 28.80 6.41 3.10
N PHE A 103 29.54 5.35 3.37
CA PHE A 103 30.90 5.49 3.85
C PHE A 103 31.78 5.53 2.60
N SER A 104 32.03 6.72 2.05
CA SER A 104 33.25 6.85 1.24
C SER A 104 34.44 6.74 2.18
N ARG A 105 35.01 5.55 2.23
CA ARG A 105 36.39 5.43 2.63
C ARG A 105 37.23 5.80 1.41
N SER A 106 37.48 7.10 1.27
CA SER A 106 38.62 7.58 0.48
C SER A 106 39.87 7.33 1.32
N ASN A 107 40.60 6.26 1.03
CA ASN A 107 42.05 6.23 1.13
C ASN A 107 42.58 5.08 0.27
#